data_AF-A0AAW1XQI4-F1
#
_entry.id   AF-A0AAW1XQI4-F1
#
_cell.length_a   1.000
_cell.length_b   1.000
_cell.length_c   1.000
_cell.angle_alpha   90.00
_cell.angle_beta   90.00
_cell.angle_gamma   90.00
#
_symmetry.space_group_name_H-M   'P 1'
#
loop_
_entity.id
_entity.type
_entity.pdbx_description
1 polymer ?
#
loop_
_entity_poly.entity_id
_entity_poly.type
_entity_poly.pdbx_seq_one_letter_code
_entity_poly.pdbx_strand_id
1 'polypeptide(L)'
;MLTENNSWPAYRVGTYAACQGAGRTATFILVQLVRKVYSDSCYCWLKSLVQYAYGELKHELLLLPKQGLETPKFPLILSGNDLGEIDQHAAHNIKDYRKQLAAAYNSLCFSLETLKVDVTRSHAFYFQRWFLSLRAKLLGAVVDILDILKNIIDD
;
A
#
# COMPACT_ATOMS: atom_id res chain seq x y z
N MET A 1 14.40 19.69 10.21
CA MET A 1 12.99 19.47 10.59
C MET A 1 12.83 18.19 11.42
N LEU A 2 13.58 18.10 12.54
CA LEU A 2 13.46 17.16 13.67
C LEU A 2 14.29 17.74 14.83
N THR A 3 14.25 19.07 14.99
CA THR A 3 14.90 19.79 16.08
C THR A 3 13.97 19.73 17.28
N GLU A 4 14.57 19.44 18.43
CA GLU A 4 13.96 19.34 19.77
C GLU A 4 13.34 18.00 20.16
N ASN A 5 13.45 17.78 21.47
CA ASN A 5 13.16 16.58 22.27
C ASN A 5 11.67 16.11 22.20
N ASN A 6 10.88 16.64 21.28
CA ASN A 6 9.47 16.36 21.12
C ASN A 6 9.18 15.76 19.75
N SER A 7 8.92 14.46 19.73
CA SER A 7 8.60 13.70 18.51
C SER A 7 7.11 13.79 18.12
N TRP A 8 6.26 14.39 18.97
CA TRP A 8 4.81 14.47 18.75
C TRP A 8 4.40 15.29 17.51
N PRO A 9 4.99 16.46 17.21
CA PRO A 9 4.66 17.21 16.00
C PRO A 9 4.99 16.41 14.73
N ALA A 10 6.14 15.75 14.70
CA ALA A 10 6.54 14.89 13.58
C ALA A 10 5.56 13.72 13.42
N TYR A 11 5.09 13.11 14.51
CA TYR A 11 4.04 12.09 14.44
C TYR A 11 2.77 12.63 13.79
N ARG A 12 2.25 13.78 14.25
CA ARG A 12 1.03 14.38 13.70
C ARG A 12 1.16 14.72 12.21
N VAL A 13 2.29 15.29 11.80
CA VAL A 13 2.56 15.60 10.38
C VAL A 13 2.63 14.30 9.56
N GLY A 14 3.29 13.27 10.07
CA GLY A 14 3.37 11.96 9.42
C GLY A 14 1.99 11.32 9.22
N THR A 15 1.14 11.34 10.25
CA THR A 15 -0.24 10.83 10.14
C THR A 15 -1.10 11.67 9.21
N TYR A 16 -0.94 13.00 9.24
CA TYR A 16 -1.68 13.89 8.34
C TYR A 16 -1.30 13.63 6.89
N ALA A 17 -0.01 13.51 6.59
CA ALA A 17 0.46 13.16 5.25
C ALA A 17 -0.15 11.83 4.76
N ALA A 18 -0.22 10.81 5.64
CA ALA A 18 -0.87 9.54 5.29
C ALA A 18 -2.36 9.71 4.98
N CYS A 19 -3.09 10.51 5.76
CA CYS A 19 -4.51 10.80 5.50
C CYS A 19 -4.74 11.56 4.19
N GLN A 20 -3.78 12.37 3.75
CA GLN A 20 -3.82 13.07 2.46
C GLN A 20 -3.37 12.20 1.28
N GLY A 21 -3.11 10.91 1.50
CA GLY A 21 -2.59 10.00 0.47
C GLY A 21 -1.10 10.18 0.16
N ALA A 22 -0.39 11.08 0.84
CA ALA A 22 1.04 11.34 0.63
C ALA A 22 1.92 10.27 1.30
N GLY A 23 1.81 9.02 0.83
CA GLY A 23 2.44 7.83 1.43
C GLY A 23 3.97 7.93 1.54
N ARG A 24 4.63 8.54 0.55
CA ARG A 24 6.09 8.74 0.57
C ARG A 24 6.54 9.66 1.72
N THR A 25 5.87 10.81 1.86
CA THR A 25 6.14 11.79 2.90
C THR A 25 5.86 11.20 4.28
N ALA A 26 4.72 10.52 4.43
CA ALA A 26 4.37 9.82 5.66
C ALA A 26 5.43 8.80 6.06
N THR A 27 5.84 7.93 5.12
CA THR A 27 6.88 6.91 5.34
C THR A 27 8.19 7.54 5.79
N PHE A 28 8.66 8.59 5.10
CA PHE A 28 9.90 9.28 5.44
C PHE A 28 9.90 9.81 6.87
N ILE A 29 8.81 10.44 7.31
CA ILE A 29 8.68 11.00 8.65
C ILE A 29 8.59 9.88 9.71
N LEU A 30 7.72 8.89 9.48
CA LEU A 30 7.46 7.82 10.45
C LEU A 30 8.69 6.93 10.69
N VAL A 31 9.53 6.67 9.67
CA VAL A 31 10.79 5.93 9.83
C VAL A 31 11.73 6.60 10.83
N GLN A 32 11.78 7.93 10.86
CA GLN A 32 12.61 8.64 11.84
C GLN A 32 12.06 8.48 13.27
N LEU A 33 10.75 8.36 13.42
CA LEU A 33 10.09 8.17 14.71
C LEU A 33 10.30 6.75 15.25
N VAL A 34 10.28 5.73 14.37
CA VAL A 34 10.61 4.33 14.73
C VAL A 34 11.98 4.22 15.38
N ARG A 35 12.95 5.06 14.99
CA ARG A 35 14.31 5.05 15.56
C ARG A 35 14.42 5.71 16.93
N LYS A 36 13.39 6.47 17.35
CA LYS A 36 13.39 7.28 18.59
C LYS A 36 12.50 6.69 19.69
N VAL A 37 11.71 5.67 19.37
CA VAL A 37 10.71 5.12 20.30
C VAL A 37 11.31 3.98 21.12
N TYR A 38 11.04 4.00 22.42
CA TYR A 38 11.53 2.99 23.37
C TYR A 38 10.45 2.00 23.83
N SER A 39 9.17 2.35 23.64
CA SER A 39 8.05 1.47 23.98
C SER A 39 7.78 0.48 22.84
N ASP A 40 7.66 -0.81 23.16
CA ASP A 40 7.38 -1.86 22.18
C ASP A 40 6.03 -1.67 21.47
N SER A 41 4.99 -1.24 22.19
CA SER A 41 3.67 -1.00 21.59
C SER A 41 3.70 0.19 20.62
N CYS A 42 4.38 1.27 21.00
CA CYS A 42 4.58 2.43 20.13
C CYS A 42 5.50 2.10 18.94
N TYR A 43 6.52 1.24 19.13
CA TYR A 43 7.36 0.72 18.05
C TYR A 43 6.53 -0.08 17.06
N CYS A 44 5.72 -1.04 17.53
CA CYS A 44 4.86 -1.86 16.69
C CYS A 44 3.86 -0.99 15.92
N TRP A 45 3.24 -0.02 16.59
CA TRP A 45 2.35 0.96 15.95
C TRP A 45 3.04 1.78 14.86
N LEU A 46 4.19 2.37 15.15
CA LEU A 46 4.90 3.20 14.16
C LEU A 46 5.42 2.36 12.99
N LYS A 47 5.92 1.16 13.27
CA LYS A 47 6.40 0.22 12.25
C LYS A 47 5.26 -0.27 11.35
N SER A 48 4.09 -0.55 11.91
CA SER A 48 2.92 -0.92 11.11
C SER A 48 2.46 0.22 10.22
N LEU A 49 2.51 1.47 10.71
CA LEU A 49 2.20 2.66 9.89
C LEU A 49 3.19 2.86 8.75
N VAL A 50 4.49 2.65 8.98
CA VAL A 50 5.53 2.69 7.92
C VAL A 50 5.24 1.66 6.84
N GLN A 51 4.98 0.40 7.23
CA GLN A 51 4.67 -0.67 6.30
C GLN A 51 3.36 -0.38 5.54
N TYR A 52 2.36 0.16 6.21
CA TYR A 52 1.11 0.56 5.57
C TYR A 52 1.32 1.68 4.54
N ALA A 53 1.94 2.79 4.93
CA ALA A 53 2.19 3.94 4.06
C ALA A 53 3.09 3.58 2.86
N TYR A 54 4.04 2.66 3.04
CA TYR A 54 4.87 2.14 1.96
C TYR A 54 4.07 1.27 0.97
N GLY A 55 3.06 0.54 1.45
CA GLY A 55 2.11 -0.20 0.60
C GLY A 55 1.21 0.74 -0.21
N GLU A 56 0.76 1.85 0.39
CA GLU A 56 -0.04 2.86 -0.30
C GLU A 56 0.74 3.59 -1.40
N LEU A 57 2.05 3.83 -1.22
CA LEU A 57 2.92 4.40 -2.26
C LEU A 57 2.85 3.63 -3.59
N LYS A 58 2.68 2.31 -3.50
CA LYS A 58 2.56 1.45 -4.68
C LYS A 58 1.19 1.55 -5.33
N HIS A 59 0.13 1.89 -4.58
CA HIS A 59 -1.18 2.18 -5.16
C HIS A 59 -1.18 3.54 -5.87
N GLU A 60 -0.49 4.54 -5.31
CA GLU A 60 -0.34 5.85 -5.92
C GLU A 60 0.42 5.76 -7.27
N LEU A 61 1.47 4.94 -7.35
CA LEU A 61 2.20 4.64 -8.59
C LEU A 61 1.34 3.94 -9.67
N LEU A 62 0.30 3.20 -9.27
CA LEU A 62 -0.64 2.55 -10.19
C LEU A 62 -1.72 3.52 -10.70
N LEU A 63 -2.02 4.58 -9.94
CA LEU A 63 -3.01 5.61 -10.29
C LEU A 63 -2.39 6.83 -10.97
N LEU A 64 -1.09 7.06 -10.80
CA LEU A 64 -0.40 8.16 -11.45
C LEU A 64 -0.24 7.84 -12.94
N PRO A 65 -0.83 8.64 -13.86
CA PRO A 65 -0.38 8.63 -15.24
C PRO A 65 1.10 8.95 -15.18
N LYS A 66 1.97 8.05 -15.65
CA LYS A 66 3.39 8.38 -15.84
C LYS A 66 3.39 9.69 -16.63
N GLN A 67 3.82 10.78 -16.00
CA GLN A 67 3.72 12.11 -16.58
C GLN A 67 4.48 12.14 -17.90
N GLY A 68 3.72 12.25 -18.99
CA GLY A 68 4.21 12.28 -20.37
C GLY A 68 3.49 11.24 -21.22
N LEU A 69 2.51 11.70 -21.99
CA LEU A 69 1.58 10.97 -22.85
C LEU A 69 0.37 10.34 -22.15
N GLU A 70 -0.79 10.78 -22.63
CA GLU A 70 -2.14 10.26 -22.56
C GLU A 70 -2.49 9.19 -21.50
N THR A 71 -3.53 9.53 -20.75
CA THR A 71 -4.31 8.68 -19.84
C THR A 71 -4.08 7.17 -20.03
N PRO A 72 -3.39 6.47 -19.11
CA PRO A 72 -3.54 5.03 -19.00
C PRO A 72 -4.91 4.82 -18.37
N LYS A 73 -5.94 4.77 -19.21
CA LYS A 73 -7.23 4.19 -18.84
C LYS A 73 -6.90 2.83 -18.23
N PHE A 74 -7.34 2.63 -16.99
CA PHE A 74 -7.42 1.31 -16.41
C PHE A 74 -7.96 0.34 -17.48
N PRO A 75 -7.33 -0.82 -17.72
CA PRO A 75 -7.88 -1.83 -18.64
C PRO A 75 -9.15 -2.50 -18.08
N LEU A 76 -9.76 -1.92 -17.05
CA LEU A 76 -11.09 -2.27 -16.55
C LEU A 76 -12.23 -1.63 -17.36
N ILE A 77 -11.94 -0.74 -18.32
CA ILE A 77 -12.90 -0.49 -19.41
C ILE A 77 -12.73 -1.65 -20.39
N LEU A 78 -13.40 -2.76 -20.08
CA LEU A 78 -13.87 -3.73 -21.06
C LEU A 78 -14.83 -2.99 -22.00
N SER A 79 -14.30 -2.10 -22.85
CA SER A 79 -15.03 -1.62 -24.00
C SER A 79 -15.01 -2.80 -24.95
N GLY A 80 -16.07 -3.63 -24.87
CA GLY A 80 -16.40 -4.50 -25.97
C GLY A 80 -16.32 -3.64 -27.23
N ASN A 81 -15.39 -4.00 -28.12
CA ASN A 81 -15.58 -4.03 -29.58
C ASN A 81 -14.27 -4.14 -30.37
N ASP A 82 -13.07 -3.94 -29.80
CA ASP A 82 -11.81 -4.05 -30.58
C ASP A 82 -10.88 -5.13 -30.04
N LEU A 83 -11.12 -6.37 -30.49
CA LEU A 83 -10.26 -7.53 -30.28
C LEU A 83 -9.17 -7.56 -31.38
N GLY A 84 -8.25 -6.61 -31.32
CA GLY A 84 -7.13 -6.49 -32.26
C GLY A 84 -5.84 -6.11 -31.55
N GLU A 85 -4.92 -7.08 -31.47
CA GLU A 85 -3.53 -6.99 -30.98
C GLU A 85 -3.30 -6.28 -29.64
N ILE A 86 -3.14 -7.08 -28.58
CA ILE A 86 -2.60 -6.63 -27.29
C ILE A 86 -1.15 -6.15 -27.53
N ASP A 87 -0.98 -4.83 -27.62
CA ASP A 87 0.31 -4.15 -27.72
C ASP A 87 1.27 -4.65 -26.61
N GLN A 88 2.53 -4.93 -26.97
CA GLN A 88 3.58 -5.39 -26.05
C GLN A 88 3.78 -4.42 -24.87
N HIS A 89 3.45 -3.13 -25.08
CA HIS A 89 3.44 -2.12 -24.03
C HIS A 89 2.37 -2.39 -22.96
N ALA A 90 1.17 -2.84 -23.36
CA ALA A 90 0.08 -3.19 -22.44
C ALA A 90 0.43 -4.43 -21.60
N ALA A 91 1.04 -5.45 -22.21
CA ALA A 91 1.48 -6.66 -21.51
C ALA A 91 2.61 -6.38 -20.50
N HIS A 92 3.55 -5.48 -20.82
CA HIS A 92 4.59 -5.03 -19.89
C HIS A 92 3.99 -4.25 -18.70
N ASN A 93 3.00 -3.39 -18.96
CA ASN A 93 2.31 -2.62 -17.92
C ASN A 93 1.50 -3.51 -16.96
N ILE A 94 0.88 -4.60 -17.45
CA ILE A 94 0.16 -5.57 -16.60
C ILE A 94 1.11 -6.34 -15.67
N LYS A 95 2.28 -6.79 -16.17
CA LYS A 95 3.28 -7.49 -15.34
C LYS A 95 3.84 -6.59 -14.23
N ASP A 96 4.12 -5.33 -14.54
CA ASP A 96 4.58 -4.34 -13.56
C ASP A 96 3.47 -4.03 -12.55
N TYR A 97 2.22 -3.89 -12.99
CA TYR A 97 1.05 -3.69 -12.14
C TYR A 97 0.88 -4.83 -11.13
N ARG A 98 0.94 -6.10 -11.59
CA ARG A 98 0.83 -7.28 -10.73
C ARG A 98 1.93 -7.30 -9.66
N LYS A 99 3.17 -6.97 -10.04
CA LYS A 99 4.30 -6.90 -9.11
C LYS A 99 4.09 -5.82 -8.05
N GLN A 100 3.60 -4.65 -8.45
CA GLN A 100 3.30 -3.55 -7.53
C GLN A 100 2.15 -3.91 -6.58
N LEU A 101 1.07 -4.52 -7.09
CA LEU A 101 -0.08 -4.97 -6.30
C LEU A 101 0.32 -6.05 -5.28
N ALA A 102 1.06 -7.08 -5.71
CA ALA A 102 1.57 -8.12 -4.82
C ALA A 102 2.48 -7.52 -3.73
N ALA A 103 3.31 -6.55 -4.09
CA ALA A 103 4.19 -5.91 -3.13
C ALA A 103 3.45 -4.96 -2.17
N ALA A 104 2.29 -4.40 -2.57
CA ALA A 104 1.41 -3.65 -1.70
C ALA A 104 0.65 -4.57 -0.73
N TYR A 105 0.12 -5.69 -1.23
CA TYR A 105 -0.48 -6.76 -0.43
C TYR A 105 0.47 -7.26 0.67
N ASN A 106 1.71 -7.62 0.30
CA ASN A 106 2.72 -8.06 1.27
C ASN A 106 3.00 -7.00 2.34
N SER A 107 3.02 -5.71 1.96
CA SER A 107 3.21 -4.61 2.91
C SER A 107 2.06 -4.49 3.92
N LEU A 108 0.82 -4.70 3.48
CA LEU A 108 -0.33 -4.77 4.38
C LEU A 108 -0.26 -5.98 5.31
N CYS A 109 0.13 -7.15 4.80
CA CYS A 109 0.33 -8.33 5.62
C CYS A 109 1.39 -8.10 6.70
N PHE A 110 2.54 -7.52 6.36
CA PHE A 110 3.56 -7.18 7.35
C PHE A 110 3.08 -6.14 8.38
N SER A 111 2.30 -5.15 7.96
CA SER A 111 1.67 -4.17 8.86
C SER A 111 0.75 -4.85 9.86
N LEU A 112 -0.10 -5.77 9.37
CA LEU A 112 -1.01 -6.55 10.19
C LEU A 112 -0.26 -7.45 11.18
N GLU A 113 0.75 -8.18 10.72
CA GLU A 113 1.56 -9.06 11.59
C GLU A 113 2.30 -8.26 12.66
N THR A 114 2.83 -7.09 12.32
CA THR A 114 3.49 -6.21 13.28
C THR A 114 2.53 -5.76 14.39
N LEU A 115 1.26 -5.47 14.07
CA LEU A 115 0.24 -5.16 15.08
C LEU A 115 -0.24 -6.38 15.87
N LYS A 116 -0.04 -7.60 15.35
CA LYS A 116 -0.39 -8.84 16.06
C LYS A 116 0.66 -9.23 17.10
N VAL A 117 1.90 -8.77 17.01
CA VAL A 117 2.95 -9.11 17.99
C VAL A 117 2.62 -8.56 19.39
N ASP A 118 1.90 -7.44 19.48
CA ASP A 118 1.47 -6.79 20.74
C ASP A 118 0.23 -7.46 21.39
N VAL A 119 -0.26 -8.57 20.83
CA VAL A 119 -1.55 -9.21 21.18
C VAL A 119 -1.52 -9.98 22.50
N THR A 120 -0.35 -10.28 23.06
CA THR A 120 -0.29 -11.16 24.23
C THR A 120 -0.96 -10.59 25.48
N ARG A 121 -1.32 -9.29 25.54
CA ARG A 121 -2.00 -8.71 26.73
C ARG A 121 -3.07 -7.62 26.53
N SER A 122 -3.32 -7.07 25.33
CA SER A 122 -4.26 -5.94 25.21
C SER A 122 -5.18 -5.95 23.97
N HIS A 123 -6.39 -5.41 24.12
CA HIS A 123 -7.30 -5.09 23.00
C HIS A 123 -6.78 -3.93 22.11
N ALA A 124 -5.49 -3.56 22.20
CA ALA A 124 -4.92 -2.47 21.44
C ALA A 124 -5.08 -2.67 19.93
N PHE A 125 -5.31 -1.58 19.22
CA PHE A 125 -5.37 -1.55 17.75
C PHE A 125 -6.42 -2.49 17.12
N TYR A 126 -7.51 -2.83 17.82
CA TYR A 126 -8.53 -3.76 17.30
C TYR A 126 -9.10 -3.31 15.95
N PHE A 127 -9.53 -2.05 15.85
CA PHE A 127 -10.07 -1.49 14.61
C PHE A 127 -9.04 -1.53 13.48
N GLN A 128 -7.79 -1.14 13.77
CA GLN A 128 -6.72 -1.11 12.78
C GLN A 128 -6.39 -2.51 12.26
N ARG A 129 -6.36 -3.52 13.15
CA ARG A 129 -6.17 -4.93 12.75
C ARG A 129 -7.31 -5.43 11.88
N TRP A 130 -8.56 -5.16 12.26
CA TRP A 130 -9.74 -5.52 11.47
C TRP A 130 -9.70 -4.87 10.08
N PHE A 131 -9.42 -3.56 10.03
CA PHE A 131 -9.36 -2.79 8.80
C PHE A 131 -8.25 -3.30 7.86
N LEU A 132 -7.04 -3.53 8.39
CA LEU A 132 -5.93 -4.07 7.61
C LEU A 132 -6.24 -5.47 7.06
N SER A 133 -6.89 -6.33 7.87
CA SER A 133 -7.32 -7.65 7.41
C SER A 133 -8.32 -7.56 6.27
N LEU A 134 -9.31 -6.67 6.37
CA LEU A 134 -10.30 -6.45 5.30
C LEU A 134 -9.60 -5.96 4.01
N ARG A 135 -8.68 -5.01 4.12
CA ARG A 135 -7.95 -4.46 2.98
C ARG A 135 -7.03 -5.50 2.33
N ALA A 136 -6.35 -6.33 3.12
CA ALA A 136 -5.54 -7.42 2.60
C ALA A 136 -6.39 -8.45 1.83
N LYS A 137 -7.58 -8.81 2.34
CA LYS A 137 -8.51 -9.69 1.62
C LYS A 137 -8.98 -9.11 0.30
N LEU A 138 -9.29 -7.81 0.27
CA LEU A 138 -9.67 -7.11 -0.97
C LEU A 138 -8.55 -7.16 -2.01
N LEU A 139 -7.32 -6.79 -1.63
CA LEU A 139 -6.19 -6.82 -2.57
C LEU A 139 -5.86 -8.25 -3.02
N GLY A 140 -5.97 -9.24 -2.13
CA GLY A 140 -5.85 -10.65 -2.51
C GLY A 140 -6.85 -11.04 -3.59
N ALA A 141 -8.14 -10.73 -3.39
CA ALA A 141 -9.18 -10.99 -4.38
C ALA A 141 -8.93 -10.29 -5.72
N VAL A 142 -8.41 -9.06 -5.73
CA VAL A 142 -8.04 -8.36 -6.96
C VAL A 142 -6.88 -9.05 -7.68
N VAL A 143 -5.85 -9.51 -6.95
CA VAL A 143 -4.76 -10.31 -7.54
C VAL A 143 -5.32 -11.59 -8.17
N ASP A 144 -6.20 -12.29 -7.48
CA ASP A 144 -6.81 -13.54 -7.96
C ASP A 144 -7.63 -13.31 -9.25
N ILE A 145 -8.42 -12.22 -9.30
CA ILE A 145 -9.18 -11.86 -10.51
C ILE A 145 -8.25 -11.58 -11.69
N LEU A 146 -7.14 -10.86 -11.47
CA LEU A 146 -6.17 -10.58 -12.53
C LEU A 146 -5.49 -11.85 -13.04
N ASP A 147 -5.20 -12.80 -12.14
CA ASP A 147 -4.64 -14.10 -12.53
C ASP A 147 -5.64 -14.93 -13.34
N ILE A 148 -6.95 -14.91 -13.00
CA ILE A 148 -8.01 -15.56 -13.78
C ILE A 148 -8.13 -14.92 -15.17
N LEU A 149 -8.18 -13.59 -15.25
CA LEU A 149 -8.30 -12.86 -16.51
C LEU A 149 -7.14 -13.15 -17.45
N LYS A 150 -5.92 -13.22 -16.91
CA LYS A 150 -4.74 -13.59 -17.69
C LYS A 150 -4.89 -14.98 -18.32
N ASN A 151 -5.31 -15.98 -17.54
CA ASN A 151 -5.47 -17.34 -18.04
C ASN A 151 -6.55 -17.45 -19.13
N ILE A 152 -7.57 -16.58 -19.11
CA ILE A 152 -8.61 -16.54 -20.16
C ILE A 152 -8.09 -15.89 -21.45
N ILE A 153 -7.16 -14.95 -21.36
CA ILE A 153 -6.62 -14.21 -22.51
C ILE A 153 -5.48 -14.97 -23.20
N ASP A 154 -4.75 -15.80 -22.45
CA ASP A 154 -3.64 -16.61 -22.96
C ASP A 154 -4.09 -17.95 -23.61
N ASP A 155 -5.37 -18.31 -23.54
CA ASP A 155 -6.03 -19.47 -24.20
C ASP A 155 -6.76 -19.07 -25.51
#